data_AF-A0A9N8ME54-F1
#
_entry.id   AF-A0A9N8ME54-F1
#
_cell.length_a   1.000
_cell.length_b   1.000
_cell.length_c   1.000
_cell.angle_alpha   90.00
_cell.angle_beta   90.00
_cell.angle_gamma   90.00
#
_symmetry.space_group_name_H-M   'P 1'
#
loop_
_entity.id
_entity.type
_entity.pdbx_description
1 polymer ?
#
loop_
_entity_poly.entity_id
_entity_poly.type
_entity_poly.pdbx_seq_one_letter_code
_entity_poly.pdbx_strand_id
1 'polypeptide(L)'
;MVSDLVMGVRIFTAGEGCTFAQLQRGRNHFHQFTKRWESLYVRGDLQLLHRATISQHYLHHIGDTAAQLGSIRVASQARCEREIGYIKRSVRSTKAPIPNIVNNVLRTECLRLLDVLVGEEESEEKKLRGVLKVKIGAQHRKLTDYEDHQQSRLLVMAQEAGHFPTPLPQLVFRGRLVLNDGTVLRGDRIEQKATRRGSRFLLRTEKNITYHEVIHFMTYSDDGNALDDKATIGLDLVLALIWTICDVTKASGIIRGRWSSQLDMIQFGPDDMVEPVAIVELDNYAYILRSHTWTGID
;
A
#
# COMPACT_ATOMS: atom_id res chain seq x y z
N MET A 1 23.57 -14.15 3.95
CA MET A 1 22.98 -14.36 5.29
C MET A 1 21.55 -13.83 5.32
N VAL A 2 21.33 -12.51 5.40
CA VAL A 2 19.95 -11.95 5.43
C VAL A 2 19.14 -12.32 4.18
N SER A 3 19.78 -12.33 3.01
CA SER A 3 19.19 -12.81 1.76
C SER A 3 18.63 -14.22 1.85
N ASP A 4 19.35 -15.14 2.49
CA ASP A 4 18.96 -16.55 2.63
C ASP A 4 17.73 -16.67 3.54
N LEU A 5 17.72 -15.94 4.67
CA LEU A 5 16.56 -15.89 5.56
C LEU A 5 15.33 -15.35 4.82
N VAL A 6 15.48 -14.25 4.10
CA VAL A 6 14.38 -13.61 3.35
C VAL A 6 13.84 -14.54 2.27
N MET A 7 14.72 -15.25 1.54
CA MET A 7 14.29 -16.21 0.52
C MET A 7 13.55 -17.40 1.12
N GLY A 8 14.04 -17.96 2.23
CA GLY A 8 13.36 -19.02 2.96
C GLY A 8 11.96 -18.59 3.41
N VAL A 9 11.85 -17.45 4.09
CA VAL A 9 10.55 -16.91 4.53
C VAL A 9 9.58 -16.72 3.35
N ARG A 10 10.04 -16.11 2.25
CA ARG A 10 9.19 -15.88 1.08
C ARG A 10 8.60 -17.15 0.48
N ILE A 11 9.39 -18.21 0.41
CA ILE A 11 8.91 -19.51 -0.07
C ILE A 11 7.78 -19.97 0.86
N PHE A 12 8.03 -20.12 2.15
CA PHE A 12 7.04 -20.68 3.10
C PHE A 12 5.81 -19.79 3.35
N THR A 13 5.87 -18.50 3.02
CA THR A 13 4.72 -17.58 3.13
C THR A 13 3.97 -17.35 1.81
N ALA A 14 4.30 -18.07 0.74
CA ALA A 14 3.65 -17.91 -0.56
C ALA A 14 2.12 -18.15 -0.48
N GLY A 15 1.35 -17.37 -1.26
CA GLY A 15 -0.13 -17.43 -1.26
C GLY A 15 -0.70 -18.69 -1.91
N GLU A 16 -0.04 -19.17 -2.96
CA GLU A 16 -0.47 -20.34 -3.75
C GLU A 16 0.03 -21.68 -3.15
N GLY A 17 0.68 -21.64 -1.97
CA GLY A 17 1.33 -22.80 -1.38
C GLY A 17 2.75 -23.02 -1.91
N CYS A 18 3.29 -24.22 -1.66
CA CYS A 18 4.66 -24.57 -2.06
C CYS A 18 4.69 -25.98 -2.63
N THR A 19 5.41 -26.15 -3.74
CA THR A 19 5.76 -27.48 -4.27
C THR A 19 6.85 -28.13 -3.42
N PHE A 20 6.99 -29.46 -3.48
CA PHE A 20 8.07 -30.18 -2.77
C PHE A 20 9.48 -29.70 -3.15
N ALA A 21 9.70 -29.34 -4.42
CA ALA A 21 10.98 -28.77 -4.86
C ALA A 21 11.26 -27.40 -4.21
N GLN A 22 10.22 -26.57 -4.06
CA GLN A 22 10.33 -25.28 -3.37
C GLN A 22 10.53 -25.45 -1.87
N LEU A 23 9.85 -26.41 -1.23
CA LEU A 23 10.08 -26.77 0.18
C LEU A 23 11.56 -27.09 0.42
N GLN A 24 12.16 -27.93 -0.44
CA GLN A 24 13.58 -28.28 -0.31
C GLN A 24 14.50 -27.08 -0.50
N ARG A 25 14.20 -26.19 -1.46
CA ARG A 25 14.95 -24.93 -1.63
C ARG A 25 14.83 -24.03 -0.40
N GLY A 26 13.64 -23.90 0.17
CA GLY A 26 13.40 -23.13 1.40
C GLY A 26 14.22 -23.67 2.58
N ARG A 27 14.24 -24.99 2.76
CA ARG A 27 15.07 -25.67 3.78
C ARG A 27 16.56 -25.36 3.59
N ASN A 28 17.04 -25.43 2.35
CA ASN A 28 18.43 -25.11 2.03
C ASN A 28 18.76 -23.65 2.35
N HIS A 29 17.86 -22.71 2.07
CA HIS A 29 18.05 -21.30 2.44
C HIS A 29 18.14 -21.09 3.95
N PHE A 30 17.26 -21.72 4.74
CA PHE A 30 17.37 -21.65 6.19
C PHE A 30 18.64 -22.31 6.73
N HIS A 31 19.05 -23.45 6.17
CA HIS A 31 20.32 -24.08 6.54
C HIS A 31 21.53 -23.17 6.26
N GLN A 32 21.58 -22.56 5.08
CA GLN A 32 22.66 -21.63 4.71
C GLN A 32 22.65 -20.37 5.58
N PHE A 33 21.47 -19.86 5.93
CA PHE A 33 21.35 -18.78 6.90
C PHE A 33 21.94 -19.18 8.25
N THR A 34 21.51 -20.30 8.84
CA THR A 34 21.99 -20.72 10.17
C THR A 34 23.49 -20.97 10.17
N LYS A 35 24.05 -21.61 9.13
CA LYS A 35 25.51 -21.80 9.02
C LYS A 35 26.28 -20.49 9.01
N ARG A 36 25.81 -19.51 8.23
CA ARG A 36 26.45 -18.18 8.12
C ARG A 36 26.25 -17.37 9.39
N TRP A 37 25.13 -17.56 10.07
CA TRP A 37 24.87 -16.93 11.36
C TRP A 37 25.80 -17.51 12.43
N GLU A 38 25.90 -18.83 12.52
CA GLU A 38 26.77 -19.53 13.46
C GLU A 38 28.23 -19.11 13.26
N SER A 39 28.71 -19.06 12.02
CA SER A 39 30.08 -18.63 11.73
C SER A 39 30.38 -17.19 12.15
N LEU A 40 29.38 -16.30 12.16
CA LEU A 40 29.54 -14.90 12.56
C LEU A 40 29.45 -14.70 14.08
N TYR A 41 28.46 -15.34 14.72
CA TYR A 41 28.06 -15.04 16.10
C TYR A 41 28.57 -16.06 17.14
N VAL A 42 28.73 -17.33 16.75
CA VAL A 42 29.21 -18.43 17.62
C VAL A 42 30.67 -18.78 17.31
N ARG A 43 31.09 -18.67 16.04
CA ARG A 43 32.49 -18.83 15.59
C ARG A 43 33.15 -20.16 16.01
N GLY A 44 32.36 -21.19 16.27
CA GLY A 44 32.85 -22.48 16.79
C GLY A 44 33.25 -22.45 18.27
N ASP A 45 32.97 -21.37 18.99
CA ASP A 45 33.19 -21.27 20.44
C ASP A 45 31.95 -21.72 21.21
N LEU A 46 32.09 -22.83 21.94
CA LEU A 46 31.03 -23.40 22.77
C LEU A 46 30.54 -22.44 23.86
N GLN A 47 31.38 -21.52 24.32
CA GLN A 47 30.96 -20.50 25.31
C GLN A 47 29.93 -19.53 24.74
N LEU A 48 29.92 -19.33 23.41
CA LEU A 48 29.02 -18.40 22.71
C LEU A 48 27.72 -19.07 22.24
N LEU A 49 27.54 -20.37 22.47
CA LEU A 49 26.38 -21.13 22.03
C LEU A 49 25.06 -20.59 22.60
N HIS A 50 25.08 -19.98 23.79
CA HIS A 50 23.92 -19.34 24.41
C HIS A 50 23.28 -18.24 23.56
N ARG A 51 23.98 -17.72 22.54
CA ARG A 51 23.44 -16.75 21.58
C ARG A 51 22.49 -17.37 20.57
N ALA A 52 22.53 -18.69 20.38
CA ALA A 52 21.62 -19.39 19.48
C ALA A 52 20.23 -19.43 20.09
N THR A 53 19.36 -18.52 19.65
CA THR A 53 17.99 -18.45 20.15
C THR A 53 17.16 -19.62 19.61
N ILE A 54 16.09 -19.97 20.33
CA ILE A 54 15.16 -21.02 19.91
C ILE A 54 14.57 -20.75 18.51
N SER A 55 14.43 -19.47 18.14
CA SER A 55 13.96 -19.04 16.82
C SER A 55 14.85 -19.54 15.69
N GLN A 56 16.18 -19.57 15.90
CA GLN A 56 17.12 -20.08 14.91
C GLN A 56 17.02 -21.59 14.77
N HIS A 57 16.86 -22.29 15.89
CA HIS A 57 16.60 -23.72 15.88
C HIS A 57 15.32 -24.06 15.12
N TYR A 58 14.25 -23.30 15.34
CA TYR A 58 12.97 -23.53 14.66
C TYR A 58 13.02 -23.37 13.14
N LEU A 59 13.95 -22.58 12.58
CA LEU A 59 14.09 -22.44 11.13
C LEU A 59 14.36 -23.78 10.42
N HIS A 60 14.99 -24.73 11.11
CA HIS A 60 15.26 -26.06 10.55
C HIS A 60 14.00 -26.93 10.43
N HIS A 61 13.00 -26.67 11.26
CA HIS A 61 11.78 -27.47 11.36
C HIS A 61 10.63 -26.95 10.49
N ILE A 62 10.71 -25.71 10.00
CA ILE A 62 9.67 -25.09 9.16
C ILE A 62 9.35 -25.97 7.94
N GLY A 63 10.35 -26.61 7.34
CA GLY A 63 10.17 -27.51 6.21
C GLY A 63 9.31 -28.73 6.53
N ASP A 64 9.57 -29.40 7.66
CA ASP A 64 8.80 -30.54 8.13
C ASP A 64 7.38 -30.13 8.54
N THR A 65 7.28 -29.01 9.26
CA THR A 65 5.99 -28.43 9.64
C THR A 65 5.13 -28.10 8.42
N ALA A 66 5.72 -27.52 7.37
CA ALA A 66 5.01 -27.20 6.14
C ALA A 66 4.56 -28.46 5.37
N ALA A 67 5.37 -29.52 5.40
CA ALA A 67 5.01 -30.79 4.79
C ALA A 67 3.84 -31.48 5.52
N GLN A 68 3.74 -31.33 6.84
CA GLN A 68 2.69 -31.96 7.66
C GLN A 68 1.40 -31.13 7.75
N LEU A 69 1.52 -29.82 8.01
CA LEU A 69 0.38 -28.92 8.23
C LEU A 69 -0.06 -28.19 6.96
N GLY A 70 0.74 -28.23 5.89
CA GLY A 70 0.53 -27.44 4.69
C GLY A 70 1.03 -26.00 4.84
N SER A 71 0.23 -25.02 4.39
CA SER A 71 0.69 -23.63 4.31
C SER A 71 0.97 -23.02 5.69
N ILE A 72 2.24 -22.71 5.95
CA ILE A 72 2.69 -22.02 7.17
C ILE A 72 2.03 -20.65 7.32
N ARG A 73 1.72 -19.96 6.19
CA ARG A 73 0.97 -18.70 6.21
C ARG A 73 -0.43 -18.87 6.80
N VAL A 74 -1.12 -19.96 6.46
CA VAL A 74 -2.46 -20.26 7.00
C VAL A 74 -2.37 -20.53 8.51
N ALA A 75 -1.40 -21.35 8.91
CA ALA A 75 -1.17 -21.72 10.30
C ALA A 75 -0.48 -20.61 11.14
N SER A 76 -0.19 -19.45 10.56
CA SER A 76 0.53 -18.38 11.26
C SER A 76 -0.34 -17.72 12.34
N GLN A 77 0.30 -17.40 13.48
CA GLN A 77 -0.33 -16.64 14.56
C GLN A 77 -0.96 -15.34 14.06
N ALA A 78 -0.27 -14.60 13.18
CA ALA A 78 -0.77 -13.34 12.63
C ALA A 78 -2.09 -13.53 11.85
N ARG A 79 -2.30 -14.68 11.19
CA ARG A 79 -3.58 -14.99 10.55
C ARG A 79 -4.64 -15.36 11.59
N CYS A 80 -4.28 -16.21 12.57
CA CYS A 80 -5.17 -16.57 13.66
C CYS A 80 -5.69 -15.33 14.41
N GLU A 81 -4.80 -14.39 14.77
CA GLU A 81 -5.14 -13.12 15.43
C GLU A 81 -6.06 -12.25 14.57
N ARG A 82 -5.83 -12.20 13.24
CA ARG A 82 -6.70 -11.46 12.33
C ARG A 82 -8.12 -12.05 12.28
N GLU A 83 -8.24 -13.38 12.19
CA GLU A 83 -9.53 -14.05 12.21
C GLU A 83 -10.25 -13.87 13.55
N ILE A 84 -9.53 -13.98 14.67
CA ILE A 84 -10.06 -13.65 16.00
C ILE A 84 -10.57 -12.21 16.03
N GLY A 85 -9.85 -11.27 15.43
CA GLY A 85 -10.27 -9.87 15.30
C GLY A 85 -11.57 -9.71 14.51
N TYR A 86 -11.75 -10.45 13.40
CA TYR A 86 -12.99 -10.44 12.62
C TYR A 86 -14.16 -11.06 13.37
N ILE A 87 -13.94 -12.18 14.06
CA ILE A 87 -14.96 -12.82 14.90
C ILE A 87 -15.37 -11.87 16.03
N LYS A 88 -14.40 -11.28 16.75
CA LYS A 88 -14.65 -10.32 17.82
C LYS A 88 -15.43 -9.11 17.32
N ARG A 89 -15.11 -8.59 16.12
CA ARG A 89 -15.86 -7.50 15.48
C ARG A 89 -17.29 -7.93 15.12
N SER A 90 -17.49 -9.17 14.72
CA SER A 90 -18.81 -9.71 14.35
C SER A 90 -19.70 -9.99 15.55
N VAL A 91 -19.09 -10.28 16.71
CA VAL A 91 -19.77 -10.37 18.00
C VAL A 91 -19.98 -8.96 18.58
N ARG A 92 -20.83 -8.16 17.93
CA ARG A 92 -21.24 -6.83 18.45
C ARG A 92 -22.28 -6.89 19.56
N SER A 93 -23.02 -8.00 19.68
CA SER A 93 -24.07 -8.20 20.70
C SER A 93 -23.91 -9.55 21.40
N THR A 94 -23.75 -9.50 22.72
CA THR A 94 -23.69 -10.68 23.59
C THR A 94 -25.03 -11.40 23.73
N LYS A 95 -26.15 -10.75 23.38
CA LYS A 95 -27.50 -11.33 23.49
C LYS A 95 -27.81 -12.36 22.40
N ALA A 96 -27.17 -12.25 21.23
CA ALA A 96 -27.35 -13.20 20.12
C ALA A 96 -26.09 -13.21 19.23
N PRO A 97 -24.97 -13.78 19.70
CA PRO A 97 -23.70 -13.77 18.98
C PRO A 97 -23.73 -14.64 17.72
N ILE A 98 -24.37 -15.81 17.79
CA ILE A 98 -24.39 -16.80 16.71
C ILE A 98 -25.17 -16.30 15.48
N PRO A 99 -26.41 -15.76 15.59
CA PRO A 99 -27.13 -15.25 14.43
C PRO A 99 -26.42 -14.08 13.73
N ASN A 100 -25.73 -13.22 14.48
CA ASN A 100 -24.97 -12.10 13.91
C ASN A 100 -23.74 -12.57 13.13
N ILE A 101 -23.00 -13.55 13.65
CA ILE A 101 -21.87 -14.15 12.93
C ILE A 101 -22.38 -14.84 11.66
N VAL A 102 -23.43 -15.66 11.77
CA VAL A 102 -24.00 -16.39 10.63
C VAL A 102 -24.48 -15.43 9.54
N ASN A 103 -25.19 -14.35 9.89
CA ASN A 103 -25.63 -13.34 8.93
C ASN A 103 -24.48 -12.61 8.25
N ASN A 104 -23.38 -12.34 8.97
CA ASN A 104 -22.20 -11.70 8.37
C ASN A 104 -21.45 -12.65 7.42
N VAL A 105 -21.31 -13.92 7.79
CA VAL A 105 -20.72 -14.96 6.92
C VAL A 105 -21.59 -15.12 5.67
N LEU A 106 -22.91 -15.29 5.84
CA LEU A 106 -23.87 -15.38 4.73
C LEU A 106 -23.78 -14.17 3.81
N ARG A 107 -23.76 -12.94 4.34
CA ARG A 107 -23.60 -11.73 3.51
C ARG A 107 -22.29 -11.74 2.72
N THR A 108 -21.20 -12.16 3.34
CA THR A 108 -19.88 -12.21 2.68
C THR A 108 -19.86 -13.26 1.57
N GLU A 109 -20.42 -14.44 1.82
CA GLU A 109 -20.50 -15.49 0.80
C GLU A 109 -21.53 -15.16 -0.30
N CYS A 110 -22.64 -14.49 0.03
CA CYS A 110 -23.58 -13.97 -0.98
C CYS A 110 -22.93 -12.93 -1.89
N LEU A 111 -22.09 -12.05 -1.34
CA LEU A 111 -21.32 -11.08 -2.14
C LEU A 111 -20.31 -11.80 -3.05
N ARG A 112 -19.58 -12.80 -2.55
CA ARG A 112 -18.68 -13.61 -3.39
C ARG A 112 -19.42 -14.39 -4.48
N LEU A 113 -20.58 -14.93 -4.17
CA LEU A 113 -21.43 -15.61 -5.16
C LEU A 113 -21.98 -14.63 -6.19
N LEU A 114 -22.35 -13.41 -5.78
CA LEU A 114 -22.71 -12.33 -6.70
C LEU A 114 -21.54 -11.96 -7.62
N ASP A 115 -20.31 -11.83 -7.10
CA ASP A 115 -19.12 -11.55 -7.91
C ASP A 115 -18.88 -12.66 -8.96
N VAL A 116 -19.18 -13.92 -8.62
CA VAL A 116 -19.07 -15.06 -9.56
C VAL A 116 -20.22 -15.10 -10.57
N LEU A 117 -21.45 -14.78 -10.13
CA LEU A 117 -22.66 -14.88 -10.95
C LEU A 117 -22.85 -13.71 -11.90
N VAL A 118 -22.44 -12.51 -11.50
CA VAL A 118 -22.56 -11.31 -12.32
C VAL A 118 -21.61 -11.38 -13.51
N GLY A 119 -20.48 -12.09 -13.38
CA GLY A 119 -19.43 -12.04 -14.40
C GLY A 119 -18.89 -10.63 -14.53
N GLU A 120 -17.63 -10.46 -14.93
CA GLU A 120 -17.14 -9.12 -15.23
C GLU A 120 -17.76 -8.65 -16.56
N GLU A 121 -18.99 -8.12 -16.51
CA GLU A 121 -19.47 -7.28 -17.59
C GLU A 121 -18.58 -6.03 -17.62
N GLU A 122 -17.71 -5.95 -18.63
CA GLU A 122 -17.00 -4.73 -19.01
C GLU A 122 -18.04 -3.71 -19.51
N SER A 123 -18.77 -3.11 -18.59
CA SER A 123 -19.53 -1.92 -18.87
C SER A 123 -18.55 -0.76 -19.03
N GLU A 124 -18.35 -0.31 -20.28
CA GLU A 124 -17.70 0.94 -20.67
C GLU A 124 -18.54 2.18 -20.27
N GLU A 125 -19.14 2.18 -19.09
CA GLU A 125 -19.47 3.45 -18.46
C GLU A 125 -18.14 4.08 -18.06
N LYS A 126 -17.91 5.36 -18.40
CA LYS A 126 -16.78 6.15 -17.90
C LYS A 126 -16.76 6.05 -16.38
N LYS A 127 -16.06 5.05 -15.83
CA LYS A 127 -16.20 4.63 -14.45
C LYS A 127 -15.84 5.83 -13.58
N LEU A 128 -16.83 6.38 -12.90
CA LEU A 128 -16.63 7.28 -11.78
C LEU A 128 -15.87 6.48 -10.72
N ARG A 129 -14.53 6.65 -10.69
CA ARG A 129 -13.60 5.73 -10.02
C ARG A 129 -13.24 6.13 -8.59
N GLY A 130 -13.71 7.28 -8.12
CA GLY A 130 -13.48 7.69 -6.74
C GLY A 130 -14.38 8.82 -6.24
N VAL A 131 -14.37 8.99 -4.92
CA VAL A 131 -15.07 10.05 -4.20
C VAL A 131 -14.04 10.91 -3.49
N LEU A 132 -14.00 12.20 -3.81
CA LEU A 132 -13.25 13.17 -3.03
C LEU A 132 -14.01 13.49 -1.75
N LYS A 133 -13.31 13.42 -0.62
CA LYS A 133 -13.85 13.68 0.71
C LYS A 133 -12.99 14.72 1.43
N VAL A 134 -13.57 15.30 2.47
CA VAL A 134 -12.92 16.26 3.38
C VAL A 134 -12.56 17.56 2.64
N LYS A 135 -13.45 18.56 2.74
CA LYS A 135 -13.15 19.92 2.29
C LYS A 135 -11.98 20.49 3.09
N ILE A 136 -10.98 21.04 2.41
CA ILE A 136 -9.88 21.70 3.12
C ILE A 136 -10.33 23.09 3.60
N GLY A 137 -10.64 23.19 4.89
CA GLY A 137 -10.87 24.46 5.60
C GLY A 137 -9.69 24.94 6.45
N ALA A 138 -9.93 25.99 7.23
CA ALA A 138 -8.94 26.68 8.07
C ALA A 138 -8.30 25.82 9.18
N GLN A 139 -8.99 24.74 9.57
CA GLN A 139 -8.54 23.78 10.59
C GLN A 139 -7.43 22.82 10.10
N HIS A 140 -7.18 22.76 8.79
CA HIS A 140 -6.15 21.90 8.22
C HIS A 140 -4.84 22.66 8.05
N ARG A 141 -3.73 21.92 7.85
CA ARG A 141 -2.43 22.52 7.62
C ARG A 141 -2.50 23.47 6.41
N LYS A 142 -1.98 24.68 6.56
CA LYS A 142 -1.82 25.64 5.45
C LYS A 142 -0.64 25.23 4.57
N LEU A 143 -0.71 25.57 3.29
CA LEU A 143 0.46 25.51 2.42
C LEU A 143 1.53 26.46 2.97
N THR A 144 2.79 26.07 2.82
CA THR A 144 3.91 27.00 2.99
C THR A 144 3.97 27.96 1.81
N ASP A 145 4.63 29.12 1.99
CA ASP A 145 4.77 30.12 0.92
C ASP A 145 5.41 29.53 -0.35
N TYR A 146 6.34 28.58 -0.17
CA TYR A 146 6.94 27.85 -1.28
C TYR A 146 5.93 26.95 -2.01
N GLU A 147 5.16 26.14 -1.27
CA GLU A 147 4.16 25.24 -1.87
C GLU A 147 3.07 26.04 -2.60
N ASP A 148 2.64 27.17 -2.04
CA ASP A 148 1.62 28.05 -2.63
C ASP A 148 2.12 28.73 -3.92
N HIS A 149 3.37 29.21 -3.92
CA HIS A 149 3.99 29.78 -5.11
C HIS A 149 4.17 28.75 -6.23
N GLN A 150 4.66 27.55 -5.89
CA GLN A 150 4.81 26.46 -6.85
C GLN A 150 3.47 25.99 -7.42
N GLN A 151 2.43 25.84 -6.58
CA GLN A 151 1.09 25.51 -7.04
C GLN A 151 0.56 26.55 -8.04
N SER A 152 0.70 27.84 -7.72
CA SER A 152 0.26 28.93 -8.60
C SER A 152 0.96 28.87 -9.96
N ARG A 153 2.28 28.63 -9.95
CA ARG A 153 3.07 28.46 -11.18
C ARG A 153 2.61 27.27 -12.01
N LEU A 154 2.36 26.12 -11.37
CA LEU A 154 1.90 24.90 -12.05
C LEU A 154 0.50 25.06 -12.66
N LEU A 155 -0.40 25.78 -12.00
CA LEU A 155 -1.74 26.08 -12.54
C LEU A 155 -1.66 26.96 -13.79
N VAL A 156 -0.80 27.99 -13.79
CA VAL A 156 -0.56 28.83 -14.97
C VAL A 156 -0.02 27.99 -16.13
N MET A 157 1.00 27.17 -15.87
CA MET A 157 1.59 26.29 -16.90
C MET A 157 0.55 25.30 -17.46
N ALA A 158 -0.31 24.74 -16.61
CA ALA A 158 -1.36 23.83 -17.04
C ALA A 158 -2.44 24.54 -17.87
N GLN A 159 -2.76 25.81 -17.56
CA GLN A 159 -3.66 26.63 -18.36
C GLN A 159 -3.05 26.98 -19.73
N GLU A 160 -1.76 27.33 -19.78
CA GLU A 160 -1.03 27.58 -21.03
C GLU A 160 -0.95 26.33 -21.92
N ALA A 161 -0.81 25.15 -21.31
CA ALA A 161 -0.84 23.86 -22.00
C ALA A 161 -2.25 23.43 -22.46
N GLY A 162 -3.29 24.21 -22.15
CA GLY A 162 -4.68 23.94 -22.56
C GLY A 162 -5.40 22.87 -21.71
N HIS A 163 -4.86 22.51 -20.54
CA HIS A 163 -5.51 21.57 -19.64
C HIS A 163 -6.66 22.19 -18.82
N PHE A 164 -6.72 23.53 -18.74
CA PHE A 164 -7.81 24.26 -18.08
C PHE A 164 -8.43 25.31 -19.01
N PRO A 165 -9.74 25.58 -18.90
CA PRO A 165 -10.35 26.72 -19.58
C PRO A 165 -9.78 28.04 -19.04
N THR A 166 -9.76 29.05 -19.91
CA THR A 166 -9.39 30.43 -19.56
C THR A 166 -10.65 31.30 -19.56
N PRO A 167 -11.04 31.94 -18.44
CA PRO A 167 -10.33 32.03 -17.15
C PRO A 167 -10.40 30.73 -16.32
N LEU A 168 -9.43 30.55 -15.41
CA LEU A 168 -9.31 29.38 -14.55
C LEU A 168 -10.60 29.19 -13.73
N PRO A 169 -11.23 28.00 -13.77
CA PRO A 169 -12.45 27.75 -13.03
C PRO A 169 -12.19 27.72 -11.51
N GLN A 170 -13.24 27.90 -10.71
CA GLN A 170 -13.10 27.88 -9.26
C GLN A 170 -12.69 26.48 -8.78
N LEU A 171 -11.42 26.37 -8.35
CA LEU A 171 -10.88 25.12 -7.83
C LEU A 171 -11.42 24.80 -6.43
N VAL A 172 -11.75 23.53 -6.23
CA VAL A 172 -12.16 22.96 -4.94
C VAL A 172 -11.04 22.08 -4.42
N PHE A 173 -10.57 22.39 -3.21
CA PHE A 173 -9.49 21.67 -2.54
C PHE A 173 -10.01 20.60 -1.59
N ARG A 174 -9.54 19.37 -1.77
CA ARG A 174 -9.97 18.18 -1.02
C ARG A 174 -8.78 17.45 -0.42
N GLY A 175 -8.96 16.99 0.82
CA GLY A 175 -7.90 16.34 1.59
C GLY A 175 -7.84 14.82 1.43
N ARG A 176 -8.90 14.19 0.92
CA ARG A 176 -8.99 12.73 0.88
C ARG A 176 -9.59 12.26 -0.44
N LEU A 177 -8.98 11.23 -1.03
CA LEU A 177 -9.52 10.51 -2.17
C LEU A 177 -9.82 9.08 -1.75
N VAL A 178 -11.04 8.61 -2.03
CA VAL A 178 -11.46 7.23 -1.81
C VAL A 178 -11.74 6.61 -3.16
N LEU A 179 -10.96 5.62 -3.54
CA LEU A 179 -11.14 4.85 -4.78
C LEU A 179 -12.18 3.74 -4.57
N ASN A 180 -12.76 3.26 -5.68
CA ASN A 180 -13.81 2.24 -5.64
C ASN A 180 -13.35 0.87 -5.13
N ASP A 181 -12.06 0.55 -5.26
CA ASP A 181 -11.41 -0.64 -4.69
C ASP A 181 -11.28 -0.58 -3.16
N GLY A 182 -11.68 0.55 -2.55
CA GLY A 182 -11.57 0.80 -1.11
C GLY A 182 -10.23 1.43 -0.71
N THR A 183 -9.30 1.66 -1.64
CA THR A 183 -8.04 2.36 -1.38
C THR A 183 -8.31 3.80 -1.00
N VAL A 184 -7.65 4.29 0.05
CA VAL A 184 -7.85 5.63 0.57
C VAL A 184 -6.53 6.37 0.59
N LEU A 185 -6.42 7.44 -0.21
CA LEU A 185 -5.34 8.40 -0.09
C LEU A 185 -5.74 9.59 0.76
N ARG A 186 -4.81 10.06 1.56
CA ARG A 186 -4.98 11.21 2.45
C ARG A 186 -3.88 12.21 2.16
N GLY A 187 -4.21 13.40 1.69
CA GLY A 187 -3.24 14.46 1.51
C GLY A 187 -2.58 14.84 2.84
N ASP A 188 -1.30 15.15 2.78
CA ASP A 188 -0.48 15.58 3.92
C ASP A 188 -1.12 16.75 4.72
N ARG A 189 -1.93 17.60 4.06
CA ARG A 189 -2.63 18.71 4.72
C ARG A 189 -3.63 18.28 5.81
N ILE A 190 -4.17 17.07 5.72
CA ILE A 190 -5.15 16.53 6.68
C ILE A 190 -4.56 15.47 7.61
N GLU A 191 -3.26 15.16 7.47
CA GLU A 191 -2.60 14.17 8.31
C GLU A 191 -2.25 14.72 9.69
N GLN A 192 -2.38 13.86 10.70
CA GLN A 192 -1.94 14.15 12.06
C GLN A 192 -0.61 13.42 12.31
N LYS A 193 0.32 14.07 13.03
CA LYS A 193 1.68 13.52 13.30
C LYS A 193 1.70 12.14 13.95
N ALA A 194 0.61 11.72 14.61
CA ALA A 194 0.51 10.44 15.32
C ALA A 194 -0.04 9.27 14.46
N THR A 195 -0.48 9.53 13.22
CA THR A 195 -1.05 8.49 12.35
C THR A 195 -0.07 8.02 11.29
N ARG A 196 -0.19 6.76 10.85
CA ARG A 196 0.52 6.23 9.66
C ARG A 196 0.28 7.18 8.47
N ARG A 197 1.35 7.61 7.81
CA ARG A 197 1.26 8.48 6.62
C ARG A 197 0.63 7.72 5.45
N GLY A 198 -0.60 8.06 5.13
CA GLY A 198 -1.37 7.66 3.95
C GLY A 198 -1.33 8.70 2.82
N SER A 199 -0.46 9.70 2.91
CA SER A 199 -0.13 10.66 1.85
C SER A 199 0.76 10.08 0.76
N ARG A 200 1.44 8.97 1.04
CA ARG A 200 2.44 8.38 0.16
C ARG A 200 1.86 7.28 -0.70
N PHE A 201 2.14 7.33 -2.00
CA PHE A 201 1.62 6.40 -2.98
C PHE A 201 2.67 6.09 -4.06
N LEU A 202 2.45 5.02 -4.81
CA LEU A 202 3.21 4.74 -6.02
C LEU A 202 2.29 4.82 -7.23
N LEU A 203 2.82 5.38 -8.31
CA LEU A 203 2.16 5.47 -9.60
C LEU A 203 2.91 4.55 -10.56
N ARG A 204 2.21 3.57 -11.15
CA ARG A 204 2.72 2.67 -12.16
C ARG A 204 2.20 3.15 -13.50
N THR A 205 3.08 3.67 -14.34
CA THR A 205 2.80 3.85 -15.77
C THR A 205 3.30 2.63 -16.54
N GLU A 206 2.84 2.45 -17.79
CA GLU A 206 3.26 1.34 -18.66
C GLU A 206 4.79 1.13 -18.74
N LYS A 207 5.55 2.21 -18.56
CA LYS A 207 7.01 2.21 -18.74
C LYS A 207 7.81 2.32 -17.45
N ASN A 208 7.23 2.83 -16.36
CA ASN A 208 7.97 3.12 -15.14
C ASN A 208 7.08 3.19 -13.90
N ILE A 209 7.68 2.89 -12.74
CA ILE A 209 7.04 3.11 -11.44
C ILE A 209 7.69 4.31 -10.75
N THR A 210 6.89 5.30 -10.44
CA THR A 210 7.28 6.51 -9.71
C THR A 210 6.65 6.52 -8.31
N TYR A 211 7.23 7.30 -7.40
CA TYR A 211 6.82 7.34 -6.00
C TYR A 211 6.59 8.78 -5.58
N HIS A 212 5.51 9.00 -4.84
CA HIS A 212 5.02 10.34 -4.61
C HIS A 212 4.41 10.50 -3.20
N GLU A 213 4.33 11.75 -2.75
CA GLU A 213 3.58 12.16 -1.57
C GLU A 213 2.57 13.24 -1.97
N VAL A 214 1.27 12.98 -1.76
CA VAL A 214 0.20 13.94 -2.04
C VAL A 214 0.13 14.98 -0.93
N ILE A 215 0.11 16.25 -1.32
CA ILE A 215 -0.24 17.35 -0.42
C ILE A 215 -1.76 17.47 -0.30
N HIS A 216 -2.46 17.62 -1.43
CA HIS A 216 -3.92 17.65 -1.52
C HIS A 216 -4.40 17.42 -2.95
N PHE A 217 -5.72 17.24 -3.08
CA PHE A 217 -6.41 17.04 -4.36
C PHE A 217 -7.16 18.31 -4.77
N MET A 218 -7.21 18.58 -6.06
CA MET A 218 -7.90 19.70 -6.68
C MET A 218 -8.85 19.16 -7.74
N THR A 219 -10.02 19.78 -7.84
CA THR A 219 -11.01 19.50 -8.89
C THR A 219 -11.77 20.79 -9.18
N TYR A 220 -12.39 20.90 -10.34
CA TYR A 220 -13.29 21.99 -10.70
C TYR A 220 -14.63 21.39 -11.12
N SER A 221 -15.71 22.14 -10.90
CA SER A 221 -17.06 21.74 -11.33
C SER A 221 -17.52 22.73 -12.40
N ASP A 222 -18.05 22.21 -13.51
CA ASP A 222 -18.62 23.03 -14.59
C ASP A 222 -19.92 23.72 -14.16
N ASP A 223 -20.62 23.20 -13.15
CA ASP A 223 -21.99 23.61 -12.80
C ASP A 223 -22.09 24.65 -11.66
N GLY A 224 -20.96 25.20 -11.18
CA GLY A 224 -20.96 26.24 -10.14
C GLY A 224 -21.53 25.82 -8.76
N ASN A 225 -22.07 24.61 -8.65
CA ASN A 225 -22.51 24.03 -7.40
C ASN A 225 -21.31 23.42 -6.69
N ALA A 226 -21.05 23.88 -5.46
CA ALA A 226 -20.05 23.29 -4.60
C ALA A 226 -20.33 21.78 -4.48
N LEU A 227 -19.49 20.97 -5.11
CA LEU A 227 -19.56 19.50 -5.06
C LEU A 227 -19.86 19.07 -3.63
N ASP A 228 -21.02 18.44 -3.43
CA ASP A 228 -21.42 17.91 -2.12
C ASP A 228 -20.32 16.95 -1.64
N ASP A 229 -20.15 16.79 -0.32
CA ASP A 229 -19.07 15.99 0.29
C ASP A 229 -19.09 14.49 -0.10
N LYS A 230 -20.08 14.09 -0.90
CA LYS A 230 -20.34 12.74 -1.39
C LYS A 230 -20.40 12.63 -2.92
N ALA A 231 -20.16 13.70 -3.67
CA ALA A 231 -20.18 13.64 -5.12
C ALA A 231 -19.07 12.72 -5.65
N THR A 232 -19.46 11.70 -6.42
CA THR A 232 -18.53 10.84 -7.14
C THR A 232 -17.97 11.63 -8.33
N ILE A 233 -16.66 11.64 -8.51
CA ILE A 233 -15.98 12.46 -9.52
C ILE A 233 -15.15 11.53 -10.41
N GLY A 234 -15.11 11.83 -11.71
CA GLY A 234 -14.20 11.15 -12.64
C GLY A 234 -12.74 11.48 -12.29
N LEU A 235 -11.85 10.48 -12.25
CA LEU A 235 -10.44 10.71 -11.90
C LEU A 235 -9.72 11.62 -12.92
N ASP A 236 -10.24 11.69 -14.15
CA ASP A 236 -9.84 12.63 -15.19
C ASP A 236 -10.04 14.10 -14.79
N LEU A 237 -10.90 14.39 -13.81
CA LEU A 237 -11.12 15.75 -13.29
C LEU A 237 -10.39 16.00 -11.96
N VAL A 238 -9.53 15.08 -11.52
CA VAL A 238 -8.81 15.17 -10.25
C VAL A 238 -7.32 15.37 -10.51
N LEU A 239 -6.81 16.49 -10.02
CA LEU A 239 -5.38 16.78 -9.94
C LEU A 239 -4.90 16.54 -8.51
N ALA A 240 -3.68 16.05 -8.35
CA ALA A 240 -2.97 16.15 -7.08
C ALA A 240 -1.73 17.03 -7.21
N LEU A 241 -1.53 17.85 -6.17
CA LEU A 241 -0.25 18.49 -5.91
C LEU A 241 0.64 17.52 -5.13
N ILE A 242 1.82 17.22 -5.65
CA ILE A 242 2.65 16.13 -5.14
C ILE A 242 4.13 16.50 -5.01
N TRP A 243 4.79 15.83 -4.07
CA TRP A 243 6.24 15.63 -4.07
C TRP A 243 6.58 14.33 -4.81
N THR A 244 7.70 14.30 -5.54
CA THR A 244 8.16 13.13 -6.29
C THR A 244 9.47 12.62 -5.73
N ILE A 245 9.67 11.31 -5.65
CA ILE A 245 10.99 10.74 -5.34
C ILE A 245 11.79 10.61 -6.64
N CYS A 246 12.89 11.34 -6.73
CA CYS A 246 13.86 11.32 -7.82
C CYS A 246 15.08 10.44 -7.48
N ASP A 247 15.97 10.26 -8.46
CA ASP A 247 17.23 9.50 -8.34
C ASP A 247 17.04 8.09 -7.76
N VAL A 248 15.97 7.42 -8.21
CA VAL A 248 15.59 6.10 -7.70
C VAL A 248 16.65 5.08 -8.11
N THR A 249 17.28 4.47 -7.10
CA THR A 249 18.25 3.38 -7.27
C THR A 249 17.67 2.09 -6.72
N LYS A 250 17.71 1.03 -7.53
CA LYS A 250 17.32 -0.33 -7.16
C LYS A 250 18.58 -1.18 -7.05
N ALA A 251 18.93 -1.64 -5.85
CA ALA A 251 20.09 -2.50 -5.64
C ALA A 251 19.81 -3.51 -4.53
N SER A 252 20.13 -4.80 -4.78
CA SER A 252 20.01 -5.87 -3.79
C SER A 252 18.64 -6.00 -3.13
N GLY A 253 17.56 -5.70 -3.87
CA GLY A 253 16.19 -5.73 -3.36
C GLY A 253 15.79 -4.52 -2.50
N ILE A 254 16.67 -3.52 -2.37
CA ILE A 254 16.38 -2.23 -1.72
C ILE A 254 16.08 -1.22 -2.81
N ILE A 255 15.03 -0.44 -2.62
CA ILE A 255 14.70 0.70 -3.46
C ILE A 255 14.84 1.96 -2.61
N ARG A 256 15.66 2.89 -3.07
CA ARG A 256 15.83 4.20 -2.41
C ARG A 256 15.87 5.32 -3.43
N GLY A 257 15.49 6.52 -3.02
CA GLY A 257 15.65 7.74 -3.81
C GLY A 257 15.72 8.96 -2.90
N ARG A 258 15.54 10.15 -3.48
CA ARG A 258 15.49 11.43 -2.76
C ARG A 258 14.24 12.19 -3.14
N TRP A 259 13.63 12.88 -2.19
CA TRP A 259 12.53 13.79 -2.51
C TRP A 259 12.99 14.91 -3.44
N SER A 260 12.14 15.23 -4.41
CA SER A 260 12.34 16.35 -5.32
C SER A 260 12.37 17.67 -4.54
N SER A 261 13.14 18.63 -5.04
CA SER A 261 13.12 20.01 -4.53
C SER A 261 11.94 20.81 -5.09
N GLN A 262 11.28 20.31 -6.13
CA GLN A 262 10.15 20.95 -6.80
C GLN A 262 8.89 20.11 -6.66
N LEU A 263 7.74 20.79 -6.63
CA LEU A 263 6.44 20.17 -6.70
C LEU A 263 6.06 19.90 -8.15
N ASP A 264 5.28 18.84 -8.32
CA ASP A 264 4.62 18.51 -9.58
C ASP A 264 3.11 18.47 -9.36
N MET A 265 2.40 18.54 -10.49
CA MET A 265 0.96 18.30 -10.54
C MET A 265 0.69 17.12 -11.46
N ILE A 266 -0.06 16.14 -10.96
CA ILE A 266 -0.45 14.97 -11.74
C ILE A 266 -1.97 14.91 -11.85
N GLN A 267 -2.44 14.46 -13.01
CA GLN A 267 -3.81 14.01 -13.21
C GLN A 267 -3.87 12.52 -12.92
N PHE A 268 -4.88 12.06 -12.18
CA PHE A 268 -4.98 10.63 -11.86
C PHE A 268 -5.57 9.85 -13.02
N GLY A 269 -4.82 8.84 -13.46
CA GLY A 269 -5.29 7.84 -14.41
C GLY A 269 -6.09 6.70 -13.74
N PRO A 270 -6.90 5.98 -14.53
CA PRO A 270 -7.82 4.95 -14.05
C PRO A 270 -7.20 3.75 -13.30
N ASP A 271 -5.96 3.33 -13.58
CA ASP A 271 -5.44 2.00 -13.14
C ASP A 271 -4.00 2.01 -12.57
N ASP A 272 -3.45 3.18 -12.27
CA ASP A 272 -2.00 3.30 -12.05
C ASP A 272 -1.57 3.36 -10.58
N MET A 273 -2.51 3.38 -9.63
CA MET A 273 -2.22 3.77 -8.26
C MET A 273 -2.18 2.57 -7.31
N VAL A 274 -1.08 2.40 -6.58
CA VAL A 274 -0.94 1.34 -5.58
C VAL A 274 -0.48 1.94 -4.24
N GLU A 275 -0.97 1.41 -3.12
CA GLU A 275 -0.46 1.79 -1.80
C GLU A 275 0.90 1.09 -1.56
N PRO A 276 2.01 1.83 -1.33
CA PRO A 276 3.25 1.23 -0.88
C PRO A 276 3.06 0.68 0.54
N VAL A 277 3.79 -0.37 0.90
CA VAL A 277 3.74 -0.91 2.28
C VAL A 277 4.18 0.19 3.25
N ALA A 278 5.29 0.85 2.94
CA ALA A 278 5.72 2.07 3.60
C ALA A 278 6.81 2.78 2.78
N ILE A 279 6.97 4.08 3.00
CA ILE A 279 8.16 4.84 2.60
C ILE A 279 8.75 5.42 3.87
N VAL A 280 9.99 5.06 4.16
CA VAL A 280 10.71 5.44 5.38
C VAL A 280 11.80 6.43 5.00
N GLU A 281 11.84 7.56 5.70
CA GLU A 281 12.92 8.53 5.57
C GLU A 281 14.01 8.20 6.58
N LEU A 282 15.24 8.08 6.09
CA LEU A 282 16.41 7.92 6.93
C LEU A 282 17.53 8.76 6.33
N ASP A 283 17.98 9.75 7.11
CA ASP A 283 18.89 10.80 6.68
C ASP A 283 18.36 11.54 5.43
N ASN A 284 19.18 11.61 4.37
CA ASN A 284 18.85 12.30 3.12
C ASN A 284 18.21 11.36 2.07
N TYR A 285 17.73 10.18 2.47
CA TYR A 285 17.16 9.20 1.54
C TYR A 285 15.78 8.73 1.97
N ALA A 286 14.92 8.53 0.97
CA ALA A 286 13.63 7.88 1.12
C ALA A 286 13.76 6.42 0.67
N TYR A 287 13.48 5.48 1.58
CA TYR A 287 13.53 4.04 1.36
C TYR A 287 12.11 3.51 1.15
N ILE A 288 11.90 2.82 0.05
CA ILE A 288 10.58 2.28 -0.32
C ILE A 288 10.50 0.81 0.11
N LEU A 289 9.52 0.51 0.96
CA LEU A 289 9.15 -0.84 1.34
C LEU A 289 7.96 -1.29 0.48
N ARG A 290 8.15 -2.40 -0.24
CA ARG A 290 7.10 -3.03 -1.06
C ARG A 290 6.70 -4.38 -0.49
N SER A 291 5.41 -4.71 -0.64
CA SER A 291 4.93 -6.08 -0.47
C SER A 291 5.45 -6.88 -1.65
N HIS A 292 6.13 -7.98 -1.41
CA HIS A 292 6.53 -8.85 -2.51
C HIS A 292 5.32 -9.66 -3.00
N THR A 293 4.69 -9.20 -4.09
CA THR A 293 3.80 -10.02 -4.90
C THR A 293 4.64 -10.97 -5.76
N TRP A 294 4.22 -12.22 -5.85
CA TRP A 294 4.93 -13.32 -6.53
C TRP A 294 5.05 -13.14 -8.04
N THR A 295 4.24 -12.25 -8.63
CA THR A 295 4.34 -11.87 -10.02
C THR A 295 5.43 -10.82 -10.18
N GLY A 296 6.64 -11.30 -10.47
CA GLY A 296 7.68 -10.47 -11.06
C GLY A 296 7.15 -9.91 -12.38
N ILE A 297 6.71 -8.67 -12.34
CA ILE A 297 6.67 -7.79 -13.51
C ILE A 297 7.45 -6.55 -13.04
N ASP A 298 8.70 -6.50 -13.47
CA ASP A 298 9.49 -5.26 -13.46
C ASP A 298 8.87 -4.25 -14.41
#